data_AF-A0A937PTL3-F1
#
_entry.id   AF-A0A937PTL3-F1
#
_cell.length_a   1.000
_cell.length_b   1.000
_cell.length_c   1.000
_cell.angle_alpha   90.00
_cell.angle_beta   90.00
_cell.angle_gamma   90.00
#
_symmetry.space_group_name_H-M   'P 1'
#
loop_
_entity.id
_entity.type
_entity.pdbx_description
1 polymer ?
#
loop_
_entity_poly.entity_id
_entity_poly.type
_entity_poly.pdbx_seq_one_letter_code
_entity_poly.pdbx_strand_id
1 'polypeptide(L)' 'MAYVSRDDPEGADKLRHLFSPEHADQQIRQAIQFCWMALPEDRRSVDEVEKQIRRLVDRALRDLREDADAFGLGGGS' A
#
# COMPACT_ATOMS: atom_id res chain seq x y z
N MET A 1 -8.25 -13.94 8.85
CA MET A 1 -6.79 -13.68 8.86
C MET A 1 -6.11 -15.01 8.58
N ALA A 2 -5.36 -15.15 7.49
CA ALA A 2 -4.66 -16.40 7.17
C ALA A 2 -3.54 -16.62 8.20
N TYR A 3 -3.62 -17.70 8.98
CA TYR A 3 -2.56 -18.12 9.88
C TYR A 3 -1.53 -18.91 9.07
N VAL A 4 -0.44 -18.25 8.68
CA VAL A 4 0.73 -18.95 8.13
C VAL A 4 1.53 -19.46 9.33
N SER A 5 1.51 -20.78 9.54
CA SER A 5 2.35 -21.41 10.58
C SER A 5 3.82 -21.24 10.20
N ARG A 6 4.68 -20.96 11.19
CA ARG A 6 6.14 -20.87 10.98
C ARG A 6 6.75 -22.15 10.38
N ASP A 7 6.06 -23.28 10.54
CA ASP A 7 6.50 -24.60 10.08
C ASP A 7 5.90 -25.02 8.74
N ASP A 8 5.14 -24.16 8.04
CA ASP A 8 4.62 -24.47 6.69
C ASP A 8 5.74 -24.28 5.64
N PRO A 9 6.23 -25.36 4.99
CA PRO A 9 7.28 -25.27 3.97
C PRO A 9 6.86 -24.45 2.74
N GLU A 10 5.56 -24.25 2.51
CA GLU A 10 5.02 -23.39 1.45
C GLU A 10 4.62 -21.99 1.97
N GLY A 11 4.80 -21.72 3.27
CA GLY A 11 4.33 -20.50 3.92
C GLY A 11 4.91 -19.23 3.29
N ALA A 12 6.19 -19.26 2.91
CA ALA A 12 6.85 -18.13 2.25
C ALA A 12 6.26 -17.81 0.87
N ASP A 13 5.95 -18.84 0.07
CA ASP A 13 5.36 -18.66 -1.26
C ASP A 13 3.88 -18.25 -1.18
N LYS A 14 3.14 -18.79 -0.20
CA LYS A 14 1.79 -18.31 0.14
C LYS A 14 1.82 -16.83 0.55
N LEU A 15 2.78 -16.41 1.38
CA LEU A 15 2.95 -15.01 1.76
C LEU A 15 3.30 -14.13 0.56
N ARG A 16 4.20 -14.56 -0.33
CA ARG A 16 4.52 -13.81 -1.56
C ARG A 16 3.32 -13.64 -2.48
N HIS A 17 2.49 -14.67 -2.61
CA HIS A 17 1.25 -14.58 -3.37
C HIS A 17 0.19 -13.69 -2.70
N LEU A 18 0.11 -13.70 -1.36
CA LEU A 18 -0.80 -12.84 -0.61
C LEU A 18 -0.36 -11.37 -0.63
N PHE A 19 0.96 -11.13 -0.67
CA PHE A 19 1.57 -9.80 -0.71
C PHE A 19 2.25 -9.55 -2.06
N SER A 20 1.54 -9.88 -3.14
CA SER A 20 2.02 -9.65 -4.50
C SER A 20 1.72 -8.22 -4.98
N PRO A 21 2.42 -7.73 -6.02
CA PRO A 21 2.11 -6.44 -6.65
C PRO A 21 0.65 -6.32 -7.12
N GLU A 22 0.05 -7.42 -7.58
CA GLU A 22 -1.36 -7.46 -7.99
C GLU A 22 -2.29 -7.24 -6.80
N HIS A 23 -1.96 -7.78 -5.63
CA HIS A 23 -2.71 -7.48 -4.41
C HIS A 23 -2.60 -6.00 -4.04
N ALA A 24 -1.40 -5.42 -4.16
CA ALA A 24 -1.20 -3.99 -3.92
C ALA A 24 -2.02 -3.12 -4.89
N ASP A 25 -2.07 -3.47 -6.19
CA ASP A 25 -2.92 -2.78 -7.18
C ASP A 25 -4.40 -2.80 -6.77
N GLN A 26 -4.90 -3.96 -6.36
CA GLN A 26 -6.29 -4.09 -5.89
C GLN A 26 -6.57 -3.24 -4.64
N GLN A 27 -5.61 -3.12 -3.73
CA GLN A 27 -5.75 -2.26 -2.55
C GLN A 27 -5.69 -0.77 -2.92
N ILE A 28 -4.86 -0.38 -3.88
CA ILE A 28 -4.81 0.99 -4.40
C ILE A 28 -6.16 1.36 -5.06
N ARG A 29 -6.76 0.47 -5.85
CA ARG A 29 -8.10 0.69 -6.44
C ARG A 29 -9.18 0.87 -5.38
N GLN A 30 -9.14 0.09 -4.30
CA GLN A 30 -10.05 0.26 -3.16
C GLN A 30 -9.82 1.59 -2.46
N ALA A 31 -8.57 2.01 -2.26
CA ALA A 31 -8.26 3.31 -1.68
C ALA A 31 -8.82 4.46 -2.53
N ILE A 32 -8.72 4.39 -3.86
CA ILE A 32 -9.32 5.36 -4.78
C ILE A 32 -10.85 5.44 -4.56
N GLN A 33 -11.52 4.30 -4.46
CA GLN A 33 -12.97 4.23 -4.19
C GLN A 33 -13.33 4.86 -2.83
N PHE A 34 -12.54 4.59 -1.79
CA PHE A 34 -12.74 5.21 -0.47
C PHE A 34 -12.55 6.73 -0.51
N CYS A 35 -11.54 7.22 -1.22
CA CYS A 35 -11.36 8.67 -1.43
C CYS A 35 -12.56 9.29 -2.14
N TRP A 36 -13.10 8.63 -3.17
CA TRP A 36 -14.31 9.10 -3.86
C TRP A 36 -15.50 9.22 -2.91
N MET A 37 -15.78 8.18 -2.11
CA MET A 37 -16.91 8.17 -1.19
C MET A 37 -16.74 9.15 -0.02
N ALA A 38 -15.51 9.42 0.42
CA ALA A 38 -15.22 10.31 1.54
C ALA A 38 -15.34 11.80 1.17
N LEU A 39 -15.25 12.16 -0.11
CA LEU A 39 -15.36 13.55 -0.54
C LEU A 39 -16.82 14.03 -0.46
N PRO A 40 -17.07 15.27 0.01
CA PRO A 40 -18.37 15.95 -0.13
C PRO A 40 -18.82 16.00 -1.58
N GLU A 41 -20.13 15.88 -1.84
CA GLU A 41 -20.67 15.81 -3.21
C GLU A 41 -20.31 17.03 -4.06
N ASP A 42 -20.27 18.22 -3.46
CA ASP A 42 -19.91 19.49 -4.12
C ASP A 42 -18.42 19.58 -4.52
N ARG A 43 -17.58 18.70 -3.95
CA ARG A 43 -16.12 18.65 -4.21
C ARG A 43 -15.67 17.33 -4.80
N ARG A 44 -16.60 16.42 -5.09
CA ARG A 44 -16.30 15.08 -5.59
C ARG A 44 -16.03 15.14 -7.09
N SER A 45 -14.76 15.30 -7.43
CA SER A 45 -14.27 15.22 -8.80
C SER A 45 -13.15 14.19 -8.90
N VAL A 46 -12.90 13.72 -10.13
CA VAL A 46 -11.76 12.84 -10.41
C VAL A 46 -10.44 13.52 -10.02
N ASP A 47 -10.30 14.81 -10.35
CA ASP A 47 -9.11 15.61 -10.04
C ASP A 47 -8.83 15.69 -8.54
N GLU A 48 -9.86 15.90 -7.72
CA GLU A 48 -9.69 15.95 -6.26
C GLU A 48 -9.35 14.58 -5.68
N VAL A 49 -9.94 13.49 -6.19
CA VAL A 49 -9.54 12.13 -5.78
C VAL A 49 -8.09 11.85 -6.16
N GLU A 50 -7.69 12.16 -7.39
CA GLU A 50 -6.31 11.98 -7.85
C GLU A 50 -5.33 12.76 -6.95
N LYS A 51 -5.63 14.02 -6.66
CA LYS A 51 -4.84 14.87 -5.77
C LYS A 51 -4.68 14.26 -4.36
N GLN A 52 -5.76 13.73 -3.77
CA GLN A 52 -5.67 13.08 -2.46
C GLN A 52 -4.83 11.80 -2.52
N ILE A 53 -5.04 10.95 -3.52
CA ILE A 53 -4.32 9.68 -3.65
C ILE A 53 -2.82 9.93 -3.86
N ARG A 54 -2.44 10.86 -4.75
CA ARG A 54 -1.03 11.24 -4.93
C ARG A 54 -0.40 11.72 -3.63
N ARG A 55 -1.09 12.60 -2.89
CA ARG A 55 -0.61 13.09 -1.59
C ARG A 55 -0.37 11.96 -0.57
N LEU A 56 -1.28 10.98 -0.52
CA LEU A 56 -1.16 9.84 0.40
C LEU A 56 0.01 8.92 0.02
N VAL A 57 0.14 8.57 -1.26
CA VAL A 57 1.22 7.73 -1.77
C VAL A 57 2.57 8.43 -1.61
N ASP A 58 2.67 9.71 -1.96
CA ASP A 58 3.90 10.50 -1.80
C ASP A 58 4.35 10.55 -0.34
N ARG A 59 3.41 10.66 0.60
CA ARG A 59 3.72 10.58 2.04
C ARG A 59 4.23 9.19 2.41
N ALA A 60 3.51 8.13 2.06
CA ALA A 60 3.91 6.77 2.39
C ALA A 60 5.31 6.41 1.84
N LEU A 61 5.64 6.89 0.64
CA LEU A 61 6.96 6.70 0.03
C LEU A 61 8.07 7.51 0.72
N ARG A 62 7.77 8.72 1.22
CA ARG A 62 8.73 9.48 2.03
C ARG A 62 8.98 8.76 3.35
N ASP A 63 7.93 8.39 4.06
CA ASP A 63 8.01 7.68 5.34
C ASP A 63 8.83 6.39 5.17
N LEU A 64 8.60 5.61 4.09
CA LEU A 64 9.40 4.42 3.77
C LEU A 64 10.90 4.71 3.57
N ARG A 65 11.25 5.82 2.91
CA ARG A 65 12.66 6.20 2.69
C ARG A 65 13.32 6.61 4.00
N GLU A 66 12.62 7.40 4.81
CA GLU A 66 13.08 7.80 6.13
C GLU A 66 13.31 6.58 7.03
N ASP A 67 12.39 5.61 7.01
CA ASP A 67 12.55 4.35 7.73
C ASP A 67 13.72 3.52 7.17
N ALA A 68 13.88 3.45 5.86
CA ALA A 68 14.98 2.71 5.25
C ALA A 68 16.35 3.30 5.62
N ASP A 69 16.45 4.63 5.68
CA ASP A 69 17.66 5.35 6.11
C ASP A 69 17.90 5.16 7.62
N ALA A 70 16.86 5.19 8.45
CA ALA A 70 16.95 5.05 9.90
C ALA A 70 17.30 3.61 10.36
N PHE A 71 16.77 2.60 9.66
CA PHE A 71 16.91 1.17 10.02
C PHE A 71 17.88 0.40 9.11
N GLY A 72 18.50 1.06 8.13
CA GLY A 72 19.49 0.44 7.23
C GLY A 72 18.90 -0.55 6.21
N LEU A 73 17.61 -0.44 5.86
CA LEU A 73 16.93 -1.36 4.94
C LEU A 73 17.39 -1.19 3.46
N GLY A 74 18.38 -0.34 3.20
CA GLY A 74 19.06 -0.18 1.90
C GLY A 74 20.51 -0.72 1.86
N GLY A 75 21.01 -1.35 2.92
CA GLY A 75 22.39 -1.83 3.01
C GLY A 75 22.58 -3.24 2.45
N GLY A 76 22.94 -3.34 1.17
CA GLY A 76 23.65 -4.51 0.67
C GLY A 76 24.97 -4.70 1.44
N SER A 77 25.19 -5.92 1.94
CA SER A 77 26.53 -6.49 2.14
C SER A 77 26.84 -7.39 0.95
#